data_AF-A0A1D6Q0D4-F1
#
_entry.id   AF-A0A1D6Q0D4-F1
#
_cell.length_a   1.000
_cell.length_b   1.000
_cell.length_c   1.000
_cell.angle_alpha   90.00
_cell.angle_beta   90.00
_cell.angle_gamma   90.00
#
_symmetry.space_group_name_H-M   'P 1'
#
loop_
_entity.id
_entity.type
_entity.pdbx_description
1 polymer ?
#
loop_
_entity_poly.entity_id
_entity_poly.type
_entity_poly.pdbx_seq_one_letter_code
_entity_poly.pdbx_strand_id
1 'polypeptide(L)'
;MEVAGNHVQSCRTELPEPQKPLVDDDGRPLRTGTLWTASAHIITAVIGSGVLSLAWGVAQLGWAGGPAAMVLFAAVIYYTSTLLAECYRCGDPTFGPRNRTYIDAVRATLGDSKERLCGAIQLSNLFGIGIGVSIAASVSMQAIRRAGCFHYRGHEDPCHASTSPYIAVFGVMQIVFSQIPDLDKVWWLSTVAAIMSFSYSTIGILLGVVQIVEHGGPRGSLAGVIGAGARVTMMQKDTIKSPPPSEAKVMKKATAVSVAVTTVIYLLCGCVGYAAFGGAAPDNLLTGFGFYEPFWLLDVANAFVVVHLVGTYQVMSQPVFAYVERRAAAAWPGSALVRDRHVRVGRAVAFSVSPARLAWRTAYVCVTTAVAMLLPFFGSVVGLIGAASFWPLTVYFPVEMYIAQHRVARGSMRWLLLQGLSAGCLVVSVAAAAGSIAGVVEDLKAHNPFCWSC
;
A
#
# COMPACT_ATOMS: atom_id res chain seq x y z
N MET A 1 13.91 -39.03 67.58
CA MET A 1 12.78 -39.63 66.82
C MET A 1 11.58 -38.67 66.86
N GLU A 2 11.52 -37.55 66.15
CA GLU A 2 12.13 -37.19 64.85
C GLU A 2 11.81 -38.18 63.72
N VAL A 3 11.54 -37.73 62.49
CA VAL A 3 10.89 -36.50 61.98
C VAL A 3 10.62 -36.80 60.49
N ALA A 4 9.61 -36.20 59.86
CA ALA A 4 9.29 -36.49 58.46
C ALA A 4 10.36 -35.96 57.49
N GLY A 5 10.67 -36.73 56.44
CA GLY A 5 11.59 -36.35 55.36
C GLY A 5 11.02 -36.67 53.98
N ASN A 6 10.97 -35.69 53.08
CA ASN A 6 10.47 -35.85 51.72
C ASN A 6 11.53 -36.48 50.81
N HIS A 7 11.15 -37.51 50.02
CA HIS A 7 11.99 -37.98 48.92
C HIS A 7 11.85 -37.07 47.70
N VAL A 8 12.87 -36.24 47.46
CA VAL A 8 13.03 -35.49 46.20
C VAL A 8 13.62 -36.42 45.14
N GLN A 9 12.86 -36.73 44.09
CA GLN A 9 13.33 -37.58 43.00
C GLN A 9 14.17 -36.78 41.99
N SER A 10 15.48 -36.95 42.06
CA SER A 10 16.46 -36.23 41.22
C SER A 10 16.43 -36.71 39.76
N CYS A 11 16.09 -35.81 38.84
CA CYS A 11 16.25 -36.05 37.40
C CYS A 11 17.68 -35.69 36.98
N ARG A 12 18.54 -36.69 36.77
CA ARG A 12 19.79 -36.49 36.02
C ARG A 12 19.45 -36.26 34.54
N THR A 13 20.12 -35.29 33.94
CA THR A 13 19.97 -34.96 32.52
C THR A 13 20.65 -36.00 31.63
N GLU A 14 19.86 -36.70 30.84
CA GLU A 14 20.25 -36.90 29.44
C GLU A 14 19.88 -35.61 28.70
N LEU A 15 20.85 -35.00 28.01
CA LEU A 15 20.62 -33.84 27.15
C LEU A 15 20.20 -34.34 25.77
N PRO A 16 18.98 -34.05 25.29
CA PRO A 16 18.66 -34.27 23.88
C PRO A 16 19.60 -33.46 23.01
N GLU A 17 20.06 -34.04 21.90
CA GLU A 17 20.71 -33.29 20.83
C GLU A 17 19.80 -32.10 20.44
N PRO A 18 20.33 -30.87 20.28
CA PRO A 18 19.51 -29.67 20.17
C PRO A 18 18.76 -29.60 18.83
N GLN A 19 17.60 -30.27 18.80
CA GLN A 19 16.61 -30.14 17.73
C GLN A 19 16.25 -28.66 17.58
N LYS A 20 16.65 -28.07 16.44
CA LYS A 20 16.23 -26.70 16.08
C LYS A 20 14.69 -26.68 16.10
N PRO A 21 14.05 -25.79 16.86
CA PRO A 21 12.60 -25.79 16.98
C PRO A 21 11.99 -25.50 15.60
N LEU A 22 11.26 -26.48 15.06
CA LEU A 22 10.52 -26.39 13.80
C LEU A 22 9.33 -25.42 13.88
N VAL A 23 8.99 -24.98 15.10
CA VAL A 23 7.91 -24.06 15.42
C VAL A 23 8.41 -22.87 16.25
N ASP A 24 7.77 -21.73 16.05
CA ASP A 24 7.92 -20.48 16.78
C ASP A 24 7.12 -20.53 18.11
N ASP A 25 7.33 -19.58 19.04
CA ASP A 25 6.67 -19.59 20.36
C ASP A 25 5.14 -19.38 20.31
N ASP A 26 4.57 -19.03 19.14
CA ASP A 26 3.12 -19.02 18.90
C ASP A 26 2.58 -20.32 18.27
N GLY A 27 3.35 -21.42 18.36
CA GLY A 27 2.94 -22.79 18.00
C GLY A 27 2.80 -23.04 16.50
N ARG A 28 3.47 -22.25 15.66
CA ARG A 28 3.37 -22.30 14.18
C ARG A 28 4.74 -22.47 13.53
N PRO A 29 4.81 -22.93 12.26
CA PRO A 29 6.08 -23.12 11.56
C PRO A 29 7.01 -21.91 11.66
N LEU A 30 8.29 -22.17 11.90
CA LEU A 30 9.29 -21.15 12.21
C LEU A 30 9.34 -20.03 11.14
N ARG A 31 9.25 -18.77 11.59
CA ARG A 31 9.32 -17.59 10.71
C ARG A 31 10.74 -17.40 10.18
N THR A 32 10.96 -17.64 8.90
CA THR A 32 12.27 -17.49 8.22
C THR A 32 12.57 -16.06 7.73
N GLY A 33 11.68 -15.11 7.98
CA GLY A 33 11.79 -13.73 7.50
C GLY A 33 12.99 -12.97 8.09
N THR A 34 13.80 -12.39 7.21
CA THR A 34 14.97 -11.57 7.58
C THR A 34 14.66 -10.07 7.53
N LEU A 35 15.57 -9.25 8.07
CA LEU A 35 15.55 -7.79 7.89
C LEU A 35 15.40 -7.39 6.41
N TRP A 36 16.10 -8.07 5.51
CA TRP A 36 16.13 -7.75 4.08
C TRP A 36 14.84 -8.14 3.38
N THR A 37 14.30 -9.35 3.63
CA THR A 37 13.02 -9.76 3.06
C THR A 37 11.88 -8.91 3.60
N ALA A 38 11.87 -8.60 4.90
CA ALA A 38 10.88 -7.68 5.50
C ALA A 38 10.94 -6.29 4.86
N SER A 39 12.15 -5.74 4.67
CA SER A 39 12.33 -4.44 3.99
C SER A 39 11.84 -4.50 2.54
N ALA A 40 12.20 -5.54 1.79
CA ALA A 40 11.78 -5.73 0.41
C ALA A 40 10.25 -5.81 0.29
N HIS A 41 9.57 -6.58 1.16
CA HIS A 41 8.10 -6.64 1.15
C HIS A 41 7.45 -5.28 1.49
N ILE A 42 7.98 -4.52 2.46
CA ILE A 42 7.44 -3.19 2.79
C ILE A 42 7.66 -2.23 1.61
N ILE A 43 8.87 -2.16 1.04
CA ILE A 43 9.18 -1.31 -0.12
C ILE A 43 8.26 -1.65 -1.30
N THR A 44 8.07 -2.93 -1.59
CA THR A 44 7.19 -3.41 -2.68
C THR A 44 5.73 -3.06 -2.44
N ALA A 45 5.25 -3.19 -1.19
CA ALA A 45 3.87 -2.87 -0.84
C ALA A 45 3.57 -1.36 -0.85
N VAL A 46 4.60 -0.50 -0.72
CA VAL A 46 4.44 0.95 -0.71
C VAL A 46 4.67 1.56 -2.11
N ILE A 47 5.74 1.20 -2.83
CA ILE A 47 6.07 1.73 -4.17
C ILE A 47 5.17 1.10 -5.24
N GLY A 48 3.87 1.39 -5.16
CA GLY A 48 2.83 1.00 -6.13
C GLY A 48 2.59 2.05 -7.20
N SER A 49 1.34 2.12 -7.70
CA SER A 49 0.90 3.16 -8.65
C SER A 49 0.98 4.58 -8.08
N GLY A 50 0.87 4.76 -6.75
CA GLY A 50 0.89 6.06 -6.09
C GLY A 50 2.20 6.86 -6.25
N VAL A 51 3.30 6.23 -6.72
CA VAL A 51 4.52 6.96 -7.09
C VAL A 51 4.34 7.83 -8.35
N LEU A 52 3.40 7.44 -9.22
CA LEU A 52 3.14 8.09 -10.51
C LEU A 52 2.45 9.46 -10.33
N SER A 53 1.62 9.63 -9.29
CA SER A 53 0.91 10.87 -8.97
C SER A 53 1.74 11.87 -8.14
N LEU A 54 2.99 11.54 -7.78
CA LEU A 54 3.81 12.42 -6.95
C LEU A 54 4.24 13.71 -7.67
N ALA A 55 4.44 13.65 -8.99
CA ALA A 55 4.80 14.84 -9.78
C ALA A 55 3.68 15.90 -9.74
N TRP A 56 2.43 15.48 -9.92
CA TRP A 56 1.24 16.32 -9.72
C TRP A 56 1.14 16.84 -8.28
N GLY A 57 1.32 15.97 -7.28
CA GLY A 57 1.26 16.35 -5.86
C GLY A 57 2.31 17.40 -5.47
N VAL A 58 3.53 17.29 -6.00
CA VAL A 58 4.57 18.32 -5.86
C VAL A 58 4.20 19.57 -6.66
N ALA A 59 3.56 19.47 -7.82
CA ALA A 59 3.11 20.63 -8.59
C ALA A 59 2.03 21.46 -7.88
N GLN A 60 1.13 20.83 -7.13
CA GLN A 60 0.15 21.55 -6.33
C GLN A 60 0.80 22.40 -5.21
N LEU A 61 1.87 21.89 -4.59
CA LEU A 61 2.51 22.47 -3.40
C LEU A 61 3.83 23.24 -3.65
N GLY A 62 4.42 23.09 -4.84
CA GLY A 62 5.65 23.74 -5.27
C GLY A 62 6.95 23.19 -4.69
N TRP A 63 8.06 23.80 -5.11
CA TRP A 63 9.42 23.43 -4.69
C TRP A 63 9.67 23.54 -3.18
N ALA A 64 8.97 24.43 -2.48
CA ALA A 64 9.02 24.50 -1.02
C ALA A 64 8.05 23.51 -0.37
N GLY A 65 6.77 23.53 -0.76
CA GLY A 65 5.72 22.79 -0.06
C GLY A 65 5.75 21.29 -0.32
N GLY A 66 5.96 20.85 -1.56
CA GLY A 66 5.93 19.44 -1.97
C GLY A 66 7.00 18.60 -1.27
N PRO A 67 8.30 18.90 -1.47
CA PRO A 67 9.38 18.14 -0.84
C PRO A 67 9.32 18.18 0.70
N ALA A 68 8.96 19.33 1.29
CA ALA A 68 8.80 19.45 2.74
C ALA A 68 7.66 18.59 3.29
N ALA A 69 6.49 18.59 2.62
CA ALA A 69 5.37 17.73 2.98
C ALA A 69 5.74 16.24 2.86
N MET A 70 6.44 15.84 1.80
CA MET A 70 6.88 14.45 1.60
C MET A 70 7.82 13.98 2.71
N VAL A 71 8.81 14.79 3.11
CA VAL A 71 9.70 14.49 4.23
C VAL A 71 8.94 14.47 5.57
N LEU A 72 8.01 15.40 5.78
CA LEU A 72 7.17 15.44 6.98
C LEU A 72 6.29 14.19 7.12
N PHE A 73 5.57 13.81 6.06
CA PHE A 73 4.76 12.59 6.05
C PHE A 73 5.62 11.33 6.21
N ALA A 74 6.80 11.26 5.58
CA ALA A 74 7.73 10.15 5.80
C ALA A 74 8.17 10.05 7.27
N ALA A 75 8.45 11.17 7.94
CA ALA A 75 8.78 11.20 9.36
C ALA A 75 7.61 10.76 10.24
N VAL A 76 6.37 11.20 9.94
CA VAL A 76 5.16 10.76 10.65
C VAL A 76 4.91 9.26 10.46
N ILE A 77 4.95 8.76 9.22
CA ILE A 77 4.76 7.35 8.88
C ILE A 77 5.82 6.48 9.56
N TYR A 78 7.09 6.91 9.56
CA TYR A 78 8.15 6.22 10.31
C TYR A 78 7.83 6.18 11.80
N TYR A 79 7.53 7.33 12.41
CA TYR A 79 7.26 7.44 13.84
C TYR A 79 6.08 6.55 14.26
N THR A 80 4.92 6.67 13.63
CA THR A 80 3.72 5.87 13.98
C THR A 80 3.91 4.38 13.70
N SER A 81 4.66 4.03 12.66
CA SER A 81 5.08 2.64 12.41
C SER A 81 6.01 2.11 13.51
N THR A 82 6.87 2.95 14.10
CA THR A 82 7.67 2.52 15.27
C THR A 82 6.83 2.32 16.53
N LEU A 83 5.76 3.11 16.73
CA LEU A 83 4.78 2.88 17.81
C LEU A 83 4.04 1.56 17.61
N LEU A 84 3.54 1.30 16.39
CA LEU A 84 2.85 0.07 16.03
C LEU A 84 3.75 -1.17 16.20
N ALA A 85 5.04 -1.04 15.86
CA ALA A 85 6.01 -2.13 16.03
C ALA A 85 6.25 -2.49 17.52
N GLU A 86 6.12 -1.53 18.45
CA GLU A 86 6.14 -1.84 19.89
C GLU A 86 4.85 -2.55 20.35
N CYS A 87 3.71 -2.23 19.74
CA CYS A 87 2.40 -2.82 20.04
C CYS A 87 2.15 -4.18 19.33
N TYR A 88 3.18 -4.81 18.76
CA TYR A 88 3.07 -6.07 18.02
C TYR A 88 2.68 -7.27 18.90
N ARG A 89 3.14 -7.27 20.15
CA ARG A 89 2.85 -8.30 21.17
C ARG A 89 1.95 -7.69 22.23
N CYS A 90 0.90 -8.41 22.64
CA CYS A 90 -0.12 -7.89 23.56
C CYS A 90 0.38 -7.88 25.00
N GLY A 91 0.27 -6.74 25.69
CA GLY A 91 0.75 -6.56 27.06
C GLY A 91 2.27 -6.39 27.08
N ASP A 92 3.01 -7.47 27.35
CA ASP A 92 4.48 -7.44 27.39
C ASP A 92 5.09 -7.41 25.97
N PRO A 93 5.93 -6.40 25.61
CA PRO A 93 6.50 -6.28 24.27
C PRO A 93 7.51 -7.37 23.86
N THR A 94 7.92 -8.24 24.78
CA THR A 94 8.91 -9.31 24.59
C THR A 94 8.29 -10.70 24.63
N PHE A 95 7.43 -10.98 25.61
CA PHE A 95 6.87 -12.30 25.90
C PHE A 95 5.36 -12.40 25.67
N GLY A 96 4.66 -11.28 25.46
CA GLY A 96 3.21 -11.27 25.21
C GLY A 96 2.81 -12.04 23.94
N PRO A 97 1.55 -12.50 23.82
CA PRO A 97 1.09 -13.18 22.61
C PRO A 97 1.09 -12.21 21.41
N ARG A 98 1.50 -12.71 20.23
CA ARG A 98 1.61 -11.92 18.99
C ARG A 98 0.24 -11.62 18.37
N ASN A 99 0.03 -10.37 17.97
CA ASN A 99 -1.10 -10.00 17.13
C ASN A 99 -0.77 -10.30 15.65
N ARG A 100 -1.55 -11.19 15.01
CA ARG A 100 -1.26 -11.65 13.63
C ARG A 100 -1.84 -10.76 12.54
N THR A 101 -2.92 -10.02 12.82
CA THR A 101 -3.42 -8.96 11.94
C THR A 101 -3.56 -7.63 12.70
N TYR A 102 -3.64 -6.54 11.95
CA TYR A 102 -3.85 -5.20 12.49
C TYR A 102 -5.20 -5.06 13.24
N ILE A 103 -6.24 -5.73 12.74
CA ILE A 103 -7.56 -5.77 13.36
C ILE A 103 -7.49 -6.50 14.71
N ASP A 104 -6.78 -7.64 14.78
CA ASP A 104 -6.56 -8.37 16.03
C ASP A 104 -5.77 -7.52 17.04
N ALA A 105 -4.79 -6.74 16.59
CA ALA A 105 -3.99 -5.85 17.44
C ALA A 105 -4.83 -4.72 18.05
N VAL A 106 -5.68 -4.07 17.23
CA VAL A 106 -6.64 -3.07 17.73
C VAL A 106 -7.64 -3.73 18.69
N ARG A 107 -8.09 -4.96 18.43
CA ARG A 107 -8.96 -5.69 19.35
C ARG A 107 -8.31 -5.94 20.71
N ALA A 108 -7.10 -6.50 20.71
CA ALA A 108 -6.38 -6.90 21.92
C ALA A 108 -6.05 -5.69 22.82
N THR A 109 -5.75 -4.53 22.22
CA THR A 109 -5.32 -3.34 22.96
C THR A 109 -6.44 -2.31 23.20
N LEU A 110 -7.46 -2.23 22.34
CA LEU A 110 -8.51 -1.19 22.38
C LEU A 110 -9.97 -1.72 22.34
N GLY A 111 -10.17 -3.04 22.25
CA GLY A 111 -11.45 -3.72 22.39
C GLY A 111 -12.38 -3.74 21.15
N ASP A 112 -13.40 -4.59 21.21
CA ASP A 112 -14.29 -4.99 20.11
C ASP A 112 -15.02 -3.82 19.38
N SER A 113 -15.21 -2.67 20.05
CA SER A 113 -15.78 -1.48 19.41
C SER A 113 -14.77 -0.73 18.53
N LYS A 114 -13.49 -0.75 18.91
CA LYS A 114 -12.40 -0.19 18.10
C LYS A 114 -11.96 -1.19 17.02
N GLU A 115 -12.01 -2.50 17.30
CA GLU A 115 -11.85 -3.57 16.28
C GLU A 115 -12.81 -3.35 15.10
N ARG A 116 -14.11 -3.24 15.36
CA ARG A 116 -15.13 -3.10 14.31
C ARG A 116 -14.93 -1.84 13.46
N LEU A 117 -14.55 -0.72 14.08
CA LEU A 117 -14.23 0.52 13.37
C LEU A 117 -12.96 0.36 12.51
N CYS A 118 -11.89 -0.22 13.08
CA CYS A 118 -10.65 -0.50 12.36
C CYS A 118 -10.89 -1.40 11.14
N GLY A 119 -11.61 -2.52 11.32
CA GLY A 119 -11.94 -3.44 10.24
C GLY A 119 -12.77 -2.79 9.14
N ALA A 120 -13.79 -1.98 9.49
CA ALA A 120 -14.60 -1.28 8.50
C ALA A 120 -13.77 -0.29 7.65
N ILE A 121 -12.87 0.48 8.27
CA ILE A 121 -12.00 1.43 7.58
C ILE A 121 -10.93 0.70 6.76
N GLN A 122 -10.30 -0.36 7.30
CA GLN A 122 -9.27 -1.12 6.61
C GLN A 122 -9.82 -1.87 5.39
N LEU A 123 -11.01 -2.47 5.47
CA LEU A 123 -11.63 -3.14 4.32
C LEU A 123 -12.07 -2.14 3.25
N SER A 124 -12.61 -0.99 3.66
CA SER A 124 -12.94 0.13 2.73
C SER A 124 -11.69 0.64 2.02
N ASN A 125 -10.56 0.76 2.73
CA ASN A 125 -9.28 1.16 2.15
C ASN A 125 -8.75 0.14 1.13
N LEU A 126 -8.78 -1.16 1.46
CA LEU A 126 -8.31 -2.22 0.53
C LEU A 126 -9.19 -2.31 -0.73
N PHE A 127 -10.50 -2.14 -0.59
CA PHE A 127 -11.43 -2.03 -1.72
C PHE A 127 -11.14 -0.80 -2.60
N GLY A 128 -10.88 0.36 -1.97
CA GLY A 128 -10.44 1.59 -2.66
C GLY A 128 -9.12 1.39 -3.42
N ILE A 129 -8.13 0.77 -2.79
CA ILE A 129 -6.85 0.41 -3.44
C ILE A 129 -7.11 -0.50 -4.66
N GLY A 130 -8.04 -1.45 -4.58
CA GLY A 130 -8.47 -2.27 -5.72
C GLY A 130 -8.99 -1.45 -6.92
N ILE A 131 -9.75 -0.38 -6.65
CA ILE A 131 -10.22 0.57 -7.67
C ILE A 131 -9.04 1.36 -8.27
N GLY A 132 -8.22 2.00 -7.43
CA GLY A 132 -7.08 2.82 -7.89
C GLY A 132 -6.02 2.02 -8.66
N VAL A 133 -5.79 0.77 -8.28
CA VAL A 133 -4.93 -0.20 -8.99
C VAL A 133 -5.53 -0.56 -10.36
N SER A 134 -6.86 -0.75 -10.43
CA SER A 134 -7.55 -1.05 -11.70
C SER A 134 -7.50 0.13 -12.69
N ILE A 135 -7.68 1.37 -12.21
CA ILE A 135 -7.54 2.58 -13.02
C ILE A 135 -6.10 2.70 -13.54
N ALA A 136 -5.10 2.64 -12.66
CA ALA A 136 -3.70 2.82 -13.02
C ALA A 136 -3.19 1.81 -14.06
N ALA A 137 -3.50 0.52 -13.89
CA ALA A 137 -3.12 -0.50 -14.86
C ALA A 137 -3.80 -0.27 -16.23
N SER A 138 -5.02 0.24 -16.22
CA SER A 138 -5.80 0.51 -17.44
C SER A 138 -5.27 1.72 -18.21
N VAL A 139 -4.86 2.78 -17.51
CA VAL A 139 -4.17 3.93 -18.11
C VAL A 139 -2.84 3.50 -18.73
N SER A 140 -2.09 2.59 -18.09
CA SER A 140 -0.85 2.05 -18.69
C SER A 140 -1.10 1.15 -19.90
N MET A 141 -2.15 0.31 -19.91
CA MET A 141 -2.52 -0.46 -21.12
C MET A 141 -3.00 0.43 -22.27
N GLN A 142 -3.77 1.48 -21.95
CA GLN A 142 -4.23 2.52 -22.88
C GLN A 142 -3.03 3.26 -23.50
N ALA A 143 -2.03 3.63 -22.70
CA ALA A 143 -0.80 4.27 -23.17
C ALA A 143 -0.06 3.41 -24.21
N ILE A 144 0.18 2.13 -23.91
CA ILE A 144 0.85 1.20 -24.84
C ILE A 144 0.08 1.07 -26.16
N ARG A 145 -1.25 0.95 -26.11
CA ARG A 145 -2.06 0.88 -27.33
C ARG A 145 -2.03 2.19 -28.11
N ARG A 146 -1.94 3.34 -27.44
CA ARG A 146 -1.85 4.65 -28.09
C ARG A 146 -0.50 4.84 -28.78
N ALA A 147 0.62 4.51 -28.13
CA ALA A 147 1.95 4.50 -28.75
C ALA A 147 1.99 3.58 -29.99
N GLY A 148 1.49 2.34 -29.87
CA GLY A 148 1.40 1.40 -30.99
C GLY A 148 0.46 1.84 -32.13
N CYS A 149 -0.54 2.69 -31.84
CA CYS A 149 -1.39 3.32 -32.86
C CYS A 149 -0.59 4.36 -33.66
N PHE A 150 0.10 5.27 -32.96
CA PHE A 150 0.96 6.28 -33.57
C PHE A 150 2.10 5.68 -34.41
N HIS A 151 2.72 4.59 -33.94
CA HIS A 151 3.74 3.87 -34.71
C HIS A 151 3.22 3.31 -36.06
N TYR A 152 1.95 2.85 -36.11
CA TYR A 152 1.39 2.26 -37.33
C TYR A 152 0.73 3.28 -38.26
N ARG A 153 0.24 4.41 -37.72
CA ARG A 153 -0.55 5.40 -38.48
C ARG A 153 0.12 6.77 -38.67
N GLY A 154 1.24 7.03 -38.00
CA GLY A 154 1.87 8.34 -37.95
C GLY A 154 1.17 9.30 -36.98
N HIS A 155 1.76 10.47 -36.76
CA HIS A 155 1.28 11.48 -35.79
C HIS A 155 0.05 12.29 -36.23
N GLU A 156 -0.43 12.10 -37.47
CA GLU A 156 -1.63 12.73 -38.02
C GLU A 156 -2.95 12.09 -37.53
N ASP A 157 -2.94 10.81 -37.11
CA ASP A 157 -4.11 10.19 -36.47
C ASP A 157 -4.11 10.53 -34.97
N PRO A 158 -5.14 11.20 -34.42
CA PRO A 158 -5.18 11.56 -33.00
C PRO A 158 -5.18 10.34 -32.04
N CYS A 159 -5.42 9.13 -32.56
CA CYS A 159 -5.34 7.86 -31.85
C CYS A 159 -6.12 7.90 -30.52
N HIS A 160 -7.40 8.27 -30.61
CA HIS A 160 -8.34 8.23 -29.49
C HIS A 160 -8.47 6.80 -28.95
N ALA A 161 -8.41 6.66 -27.63
CA ALA A 161 -8.59 5.39 -26.94
C ALA A 161 -9.22 5.68 -25.58
N SER A 162 -10.45 5.19 -25.35
CA SER A 162 -11.11 5.27 -24.05
C SER A 162 -10.43 4.33 -23.03
N THR A 163 -10.38 4.72 -21.75
CA THR A 163 -9.79 3.90 -20.67
C THR A 163 -10.71 2.73 -20.27
N SER A 164 -12.03 2.90 -20.37
CA SER A 164 -13.07 1.95 -19.96
C SER A 164 -12.90 0.50 -20.47
N PRO A 165 -12.56 0.23 -21.76
CA PRO A 165 -12.30 -1.15 -22.22
C PRO A 165 -11.09 -1.78 -21.54
N TYR A 166 -10.04 -1.02 -21.20
CA TYR A 166 -8.88 -1.56 -20.48
C TYR A 166 -9.22 -1.88 -19.01
N ILE A 167 -10.12 -1.10 -18.39
CA ILE A 167 -10.64 -1.39 -17.04
C ILE A 167 -11.45 -2.69 -17.06
N ALA A 168 -12.29 -2.90 -18.08
CA ALA A 168 -13.01 -4.16 -18.27
C ALA A 168 -12.06 -5.36 -18.50
N VAL A 169 -11.03 -5.21 -19.34
CA VAL A 169 -10.00 -6.25 -19.56
C VAL A 169 -9.22 -6.57 -18.28
N PHE A 170 -8.83 -5.55 -17.51
CA PHE A 170 -8.20 -5.77 -16.20
C PHE A 170 -9.14 -6.50 -15.24
N GLY A 171 -10.42 -6.11 -15.19
CA GLY A 171 -11.44 -6.80 -14.41
C GLY A 171 -11.58 -8.29 -14.76
N VAL A 172 -11.70 -8.63 -16.04
CA VAL A 172 -11.75 -10.04 -16.50
C VAL A 172 -10.50 -10.81 -16.10
N MET A 173 -9.32 -10.21 -16.24
CA MET A 173 -8.06 -10.81 -15.79
C MET A 173 -8.02 -11.03 -14.27
N GLN A 174 -8.51 -10.08 -13.47
CA GLN A 174 -8.57 -10.22 -12.02
C GLN A 174 -9.62 -11.24 -11.56
N ILE A 175 -10.75 -11.40 -12.27
CA ILE A 175 -11.73 -12.47 -11.99
C ILE A 175 -11.04 -13.83 -12.03
N VAL A 176 -10.15 -14.06 -13.01
CA VAL A 176 -9.38 -15.31 -13.14
C VAL A 176 -8.34 -15.44 -12.03
N PHE A 177 -7.45 -14.45 -11.86
CA PHE A 177 -6.38 -14.55 -10.85
C PHE A 177 -6.91 -14.62 -9.41
N SER A 178 -8.03 -13.98 -9.10
CA SER A 178 -8.61 -14.03 -7.75
C SER A 178 -9.21 -15.40 -7.40
N GLN A 179 -9.38 -16.34 -8.33
CA GLN A 179 -9.75 -17.72 -7.95
C GLN A 179 -8.58 -18.54 -7.40
N ILE A 180 -7.34 -18.04 -7.50
CA ILE A 180 -6.17 -18.71 -6.92
C ILE A 180 -6.28 -18.66 -5.38
N PRO A 181 -6.27 -19.81 -4.68
CA PRO A 181 -6.57 -19.85 -3.25
C PRO A 181 -5.39 -19.43 -2.36
N ASP A 182 -4.16 -19.76 -2.74
CA ASP A 182 -2.95 -19.53 -1.93
C ASP A 182 -1.98 -18.56 -2.65
N LEU A 183 -1.69 -17.39 -2.05
CA LEU A 183 -0.52 -16.60 -2.45
C LEU A 183 0.78 -17.08 -1.77
N ASP A 184 0.67 -17.85 -0.69
CA ASP A 184 1.79 -18.36 0.13
C ASP A 184 2.80 -19.18 -0.69
N LYS A 185 2.33 -19.87 -1.74
CA LYS A 185 3.16 -20.64 -2.69
C LYS A 185 3.81 -19.77 -3.78
N VAL A 186 3.46 -18.49 -3.83
CA VAL A 186 3.72 -17.57 -4.94
C VAL A 186 4.62 -16.41 -4.48
N TRP A 187 5.57 -16.72 -3.59
CA TRP A 187 6.57 -15.79 -3.04
C TRP A 187 7.26 -14.91 -4.09
N TRP A 188 7.47 -15.46 -5.30
CA TRP A 188 8.08 -14.78 -6.43
C TRP A 188 7.27 -13.55 -6.90
N LEU A 189 5.96 -13.46 -6.65
CA LEU A 189 5.15 -12.27 -6.98
C LEU A 189 5.68 -11.03 -6.27
N SER A 190 6.11 -11.14 -5.00
CA SER A 190 6.73 -10.02 -4.29
C SER A 190 8.06 -9.62 -4.93
N THR A 191 8.87 -10.58 -5.37
CA THR A 191 10.16 -10.32 -6.03
C THR A 191 9.98 -9.68 -7.41
N VAL A 192 9.01 -10.15 -8.21
CA VAL A 192 8.68 -9.56 -9.51
C VAL A 192 8.08 -8.16 -9.32
N ALA A 193 7.13 -7.99 -8.41
CA ALA A 193 6.57 -6.68 -8.06
C ALA A 193 7.66 -5.66 -7.67
N ALA A 194 8.64 -6.08 -6.86
CA ALA A 194 9.80 -5.25 -6.50
C ALA A 194 10.63 -4.85 -7.73
N ILE A 195 11.00 -5.82 -8.59
CA ILE A 195 11.81 -5.54 -9.79
C ILE A 195 11.07 -4.56 -10.69
N MET A 196 9.79 -4.81 -10.97
CA MET A 196 8.97 -3.95 -11.82
C MET A 196 8.83 -2.53 -11.25
N SER A 197 8.58 -2.39 -9.93
CA SER A 197 8.40 -1.07 -9.30
C SER A 197 9.66 -0.22 -9.30
N PHE A 198 10.82 -0.80 -9.06
CA PHE A 198 12.11 -0.11 -9.25
C PHE A 198 12.35 0.22 -10.73
N SER A 199 12.08 -0.69 -11.65
CA SER A 199 12.32 -0.47 -13.08
C SER A 199 11.48 0.66 -13.66
N TYR A 200 10.15 0.69 -13.49
CA TYR A 200 9.35 1.79 -14.06
C TYR A 200 9.63 3.13 -13.36
N SER A 201 9.93 3.12 -12.05
CA SER A 201 10.32 4.35 -11.33
C SER A 201 11.65 4.91 -11.86
N THR A 202 12.63 4.04 -12.11
CA THR A 202 13.93 4.41 -12.69
C THR A 202 13.78 4.96 -14.11
N ILE A 203 12.95 4.32 -14.95
CA ILE A 203 12.68 4.82 -16.31
C ILE A 203 12.00 6.20 -16.25
N GLY A 204 10.99 6.38 -15.40
CA GLY A 204 10.32 7.68 -15.24
C GLY A 204 11.24 8.79 -14.71
N ILE A 205 12.17 8.47 -13.80
CA ILE A 205 13.20 9.41 -13.34
C ILE A 205 14.15 9.77 -14.50
N LEU A 206 14.63 8.78 -15.27
CA LEU A 206 15.55 9.03 -16.38
C LEU A 206 14.91 9.87 -17.49
N LEU A 207 13.70 9.52 -17.94
CA LEU A 207 12.94 10.30 -18.92
C LEU A 207 12.74 11.75 -18.46
N GLY A 208 12.36 11.95 -17.19
CA GLY A 208 12.23 13.28 -16.61
C GLY A 208 13.55 14.05 -16.55
N VAL A 209 14.69 13.40 -16.29
CA VAL A 209 16.01 14.04 -16.34
C VAL A 209 16.37 14.48 -17.76
N VAL A 210 16.17 13.64 -18.79
CA VAL A 210 16.45 14.05 -20.18
C VAL A 210 15.53 15.20 -20.59
N GLN A 211 14.25 15.13 -20.23
CA GLN A 211 13.29 16.19 -20.52
C GLN A 211 13.60 17.52 -19.80
N ILE A 212 14.25 17.52 -18.63
CA ILE A 212 14.78 18.75 -18.00
C ILE A 212 15.92 19.35 -18.83
N VAL A 213 16.78 18.51 -19.42
CA VAL A 213 17.92 18.95 -20.26
C VAL A 213 17.43 19.55 -21.57
N GLU A 214 16.48 18.92 -22.26
CA GLU A 214 15.87 19.43 -23.49
C GLU A 214 15.22 20.81 -23.31
N HIS A 215 14.54 21.00 -22.17
CA HIS A 215 13.90 22.27 -21.84
C HIS A 215 14.86 23.35 -21.33
N GLY A 216 16.16 23.06 -21.27
CA GLY A 216 17.21 24.00 -20.85
C GLY A 216 17.24 24.29 -19.34
N GLY A 217 16.50 23.55 -18.52
CA GLY A 217 16.49 23.72 -17.06
C GLY A 217 15.20 23.26 -16.36
N PRO A 218 15.23 23.18 -15.02
CA PRO A 218 14.08 22.73 -14.22
C PRO A 218 12.97 23.80 -14.18
N ARG A 219 11.73 23.34 -14.34
CA ARG A 219 10.50 24.15 -14.24
C ARG A 219 9.90 24.11 -12.82
N GLY A 220 8.75 24.76 -12.68
CA GLY A 220 7.96 24.82 -11.45
C GLY A 220 8.15 26.12 -10.67
N SER A 221 7.07 26.59 -10.03
CA SER A 221 7.09 27.71 -9.10
C SER A 221 7.50 27.26 -7.69
N LEU A 222 7.95 28.21 -6.87
CA LEU A 222 8.36 27.95 -5.48
C LEU A 222 7.22 27.37 -4.61
N ALA A 223 5.97 27.76 -4.89
CA ALA A 223 4.81 27.46 -4.07
C ALA A 223 3.70 26.68 -4.81
N GLY A 224 3.94 26.27 -6.07
CA GLY A 224 3.05 25.40 -6.83
C GLY A 224 1.86 26.14 -7.43
N VAL A 225 0.81 25.36 -7.72
CA VAL A 225 -0.49 25.86 -8.21
C VAL A 225 -1.34 26.45 -7.07
N ILE A 226 -1.24 25.90 -5.85
CA ILE A 226 -2.11 26.29 -4.72
C ILE A 226 -1.46 27.37 -3.83
N GLY A 227 -0.13 27.43 -3.75
CA GLY A 227 0.59 28.19 -2.73
C GLY A 227 0.73 29.71 -2.95
N ALA A 228 -0.31 30.40 -3.41
CA ALA A 228 -0.32 31.86 -3.45
C ALA A 228 -0.15 32.53 -2.06
N GLY A 229 -0.25 31.76 -0.97
CA GLY A 229 0.03 32.25 0.39
C GLY A 229 0.25 31.16 1.45
N ALA A 230 1.42 30.52 1.47
CA ALA A 230 1.89 29.76 2.64
C ALA A 230 3.43 29.75 2.72
N ARG A 231 4.00 29.93 3.93
CA ARG A 231 5.43 29.73 4.20
C ARG A 231 5.58 28.64 5.27
N VAL A 232 6.41 27.64 5.00
CA VAL A 232 6.71 26.53 5.91
C VAL A 232 8.19 26.62 6.33
N THR A 233 8.46 26.48 7.62
CA THR A 233 9.82 26.50 8.21
C THR A 233 10.24 25.12 8.69
N MET A 234 11.54 24.81 8.59
CA MET A 234 12.11 23.51 9.00
C MET A 234 12.42 23.43 10.51
N MET A 235 12.61 22.19 11.01
CA MET A 235 13.23 21.89 12.31
C MET A 235 14.16 20.65 12.21
N GLN A 236 14.99 20.43 13.24
CA GLN A 236 16.27 19.70 13.13
C GLN A 236 16.28 18.24 13.69
N LYS A 237 17.47 17.67 13.90
CA LYS A 237 17.86 16.24 13.82
C LYS A 237 18.58 15.74 15.09
N ASP A 238 18.34 14.49 15.55
CA ASP A 238 19.30 13.53 16.21
C ASP A 238 18.63 12.33 16.96
N THR A 239 19.26 11.21 17.39
CA THR A 239 20.45 10.43 16.91
C THR A 239 20.64 9.02 17.56
N ILE A 240 21.21 8.06 16.80
CA ILE A 240 22.00 6.83 17.15
C ILE A 240 21.46 5.69 18.08
N LYS A 241 22.09 4.49 17.91
CA LYS A 241 21.91 3.11 18.47
C LYS A 241 22.13 3.04 20.01
N SER A 242 21.88 1.96 20.79
CA SER A 242 21.52 0.52 20.61
C SER A 242 20.72 0.03 21.88
N PRO A 243 20.80 -1.17 22.54
CA PRO A 243 21.38 -2.53 22.31
C PRO A 243 20.25 -3.62 22.11
N PRO A 244 20.45 -4.97 22.17
CA PRO A 244 19.62 -5.98 21.45
C PRO A 244 18.50 -6.68 22.29
N PRO A 245 17.74 -7.69 21.76
CA PRO A 245 16.76 -7.50 20.69
C PRO A 245 15.35 -8.09 20.98
N SER A 246 14.32 -7.54 20.32
CA SER A 246 12.98 -8.13 20.18
C SER A 246 12.49 -7.98 18.74
N GLU A 247 11.36 -8.60 18.37
CA GLU A 247 10.78 -8.53 17.01
C GLU A 247 10.50 -7.09 16.58
N ALA A 248 10.01 -6.25 17.51
CA ALA A 248 9.84 -4.81 17.34
C ALA A 248 11.12 -4.12 16.85
N LYS A 249 12.31 -4.56 17.32
CA LYS A 249 13.60 -4.00 16.90
C LYS A 249 13.99 -4.40 15.47
N VAL A 250 13.63 -5.60 15.02
CA VAL A 250 13.83 -6.02 13.62
C VAL A 250 12.89 -5.25 12.71
N MET A 251 11.61 -5.16 13.10
CA MET A 251 10.59 -4.42 12.35
C MET A 251 10.95 -2.95 12.20
N LYS A 252 11.28 -2.24 13.31
CA LYS A 252 11.70 -0.82 13.26
C LYS A 252 12.89 -0.57 12.32
N LYS A 253 13.86 -1.50 12.25
CA LYS A 253 14.97 -1.40 11.29
C LYS A 253 14.48 -1.59 9.84
N ALA A 254 13.62 -2.57 9.60
CA ALA A 254 13.04 -2.79 8.27
C ALA A 254 12.23 -1.57 7.83
N THR A 255 11.38 -1.02 8.70
CA THR A 255 10.65 0.24 8.50
C THR A 255 11.60 1.40 8.22
N ALA A 256 12.67 1.58 9.00
CA ALA A 256 13.63 2.68 8.79
C ALA A 256 14.28 2.62 7.39
N VAL A 257 14.76 1.45 6.97
CA VAL A 257 15.33 1.24 5.63
C VAL A 257 14.27 1.46 4.55
N SER A 258 13.08 0.91 4.75
CA SER A 258 11.99 0.96 3.76
C SER A 258 11.46 2.37 3.56
N VAL A 259 11.22 3.12 4.63
CA VAL A 259 10.79 4.52 4.56
C VAL A 259 11.90 5.37 3.94
N ALA A 260 13.18 5.17 4.29
CA ALA A 260 14.27 5.93 3.69
C ALA A 260 14.37 5.69 2.16
N VAL A 261 14.38 4.44 1.72
CA VAL A 261 14.44 4.08 0.29
C VAL A 261 13.21 4.59 -0.47
N THR A 262 12.01 4.39 0.08
CA THR A 262 10.76 4.89 -0.52
C THR A 262 10.77 6.42 -0.61
N THR A 263 11.18 7.12 0.44
CA THR A 263 11.21 8.60 0.47
C THR A 263 12.19 9.16 -0.56
N VAL A 264 13.35 8.53 -0.76
CA VAL A 264 14.30 8.92 -1.82
C VAL A 264 13.70 8.72 -3.20
N ILE A 265 13.12 7.54 -3.49
CA ILE A 265 12.49 7.27 -4.80
C ILE A 265 11.30 8.20 -5.04
N TYR A 266 10.51 8.48 -4.01
CA TYR A 266 9.35 9.36 -4.08
C TYR A 266 9.77 10.81 -4.33
N LEU A 267 10.77 11.32 -3.60
CA LEU A 267 11.33 12.65 -3.85
C LEU A 267 11.93 12.73 -5.26
N LEU A 268 12.61 11.69 -5.76
CA LEU A 268 13.12 11.67 -7.13
C LEU A 268 11.97 11.74 -8.15
N CYS A 269 10.98 10.84 -8.10
CA CYS A 269 9.85 10.84 -9.04
C CYS A 269 9.04 12.16 -8.98
N GLY A 270 8.77 12.67 -7.78
CA GLY A 270 8.02 13.91 -7.57
C GLY A 270 8.78 15.16 -8.03
N CYS A 271 10.02 15.34 -7.56
CA CYS A 271 10.82 16.52 -7.90
C CYS A 271 11.28 16.53 -9.37
N VAL A 272 11.71 15.39 -9.91
CA VAL A 272 12.14 15.31 -11.33
C VAL A 272 10.93 15.48 -12.26
N GLY A 273 9.78 14.88 -11.93
CA GLY A 273 8.54 15.12 -12.67
C GLY A 273 8.10 16.58 -12.63
N TYR A 274 8.15 17.24 -11.45
CA TYR A 274 7.83 18.66 -11.34
C TYR A 274 8.85 19.55 -12.08
N ALA A 275 10.13 19.19 -12.09
CA ALA A 275 11.15 19.88 -12.87
C ALA A 275 10.95 19.74 -14.39
N ALA A 276 10.44 18.61 -14.88
CA ALA A 276 10.15 18.42 -16.31
C ALA A 276 8.88 19.19 -16.75
N PHE A 277 7.80 19.08 -15.99
CA PHE A 277 6.45 19.52 -16.39
C PHE A 277 5.97 20.82 -15.73
N GLY A 278 6.57 21.25 -14.62
CA GLY A 278 6.13 22.40 -13.85
C GLY A 278 4.68 22.26 -13.36
N GLY A 279 3.91 23.36 -13.41
CA GLY A 279 2.50 23.38 -12.98
C GLY A 279 1.56 22.49 -13.82
N ALA A 280 2.02 21.95 -14.95
CA ALA A 280 1.28 21.03 -15.81
C ALA A 280 1.69 19.55 -15.60
N ALA A 281 2.28 19.20 -14.44
CA ALA A 281 2.64 17.82 -14.13
C ALA A 281 1.40 16.90 -14.08
N PRO A 282 1.45 15.72 -14.73
CA PRO A 282 0.29 14.82 -14.85
C PRO A 282 0.01 14.01 -13.58
N ASP A 283 -1.25 13.62 -13.39
CA ASP A 283 -1.70 12.61 -12.42
C ASP A 283 -0.93 11.28 -12.50
N ASN A 284 -0.40 10.95 -13.67
CA ASN A 284 0.47 9.81 -13.88
C ASN A 284 1.73 10.27 -14.63
N LEU A 285 2.88 10.26 -13.95
CA LEU A 285 4.17 10.67 -14.49
C LEU A 285 4.46 10.07 -15.89
N LEU A 286 4.06 8.81 -16.15
CA LEU A 286 4.31 8.16 -17.43
C LEU A 286 3.43 8.70 -18.58
N THR A 287 2.27 9.29 -18.31
CA THR A 287 1.45 9.89 -19.39
C THR A 287 1.96 11.26 -19.84
N GLY A 288 2.71 11.97 -18.98
CA GLY A 288 3.34 13.26 -19.34
C GLY A 288 4.46 13.13 -20.37
N PHE A 289 5.16 12.00 -20.40
CA PHE A 289 6.20 11.74 -21.42
C PHE A 289 5.60 11.54 -22.82
N GLY A 290 4.27 11.38 -22.96
CA GLY A 290 3.59 11.39 -24.25
C GLY A 290 4.10 10.31 -25.21
N PHE A 291 4.86 10.75 -26.24
CA PHE A 291 5.45 9.89 -27.27
C PHE A 291 6.97 10.07 -27.35
N TYR A 292 7.62 10.27 -26.20
CA TYR A 292 9.06 10.49 -26.08
C TYR A 292 9.88 9.42 -26.82
N GLU A 293 10.80 9.81 -27.70
CA GLU A 293 11.66 8.86 -28.38
C GLU A 293 12.85 8.42 -27.50
N PRO A 294 13.14 7.12 -27.37
CA PRO A 294 12.49 6.02 -28.08
C PRO A 294 11.25 5.48 -27.33
N PHE A 295 10.11 5.48 -28.02
CA PHE A 295 8.78 5.12 -27.49
C PHE A 295 8.73 3.73 -26.80
N TRP A 296 9.53 2.76 -27.26
CA TRP A 296 9.59 1.41 -26.67
C TRP A 296 9.96 1.43 -25.19
N LEU A 297 10.74 2.43 -24.73
CA LEU A 297 11.15 2.56 -23.34
C LEU A 297 9.97 2.93 -22.44
N LEU A 298 9.06 3.76 -22.96
CA LEU A 298 7.82 4.15 -22.28
C LEU A 298 6.78 3.01 -22.30
N ASP A 299 6.71 2.25 -23.40
CA ASP A 299 5.88 1.03 -23.47
C ASP A 299 6.34 -0.03 -22.47
N VAL A 300 7.66 -0.25 -22.35
CA VAL A 300 8.26 -1.16 -21.36
C VAL A 300 7.96 -0.70 -19.93
N ALA A 301 8.08 0.59 -19.62
CA ALA A 301 7.72 1.13 -18.30
C ALA A 301 6.24 0.89 -17.97
N ASN A 302 5.33 1.15 -18.93
CA ASN A 302 3.91 0.89 -18.75
C ASN A 302 3.59 -0.61 -18.63
N ALA A 303 4.29 -1.48 -19.37
CA ALA A 303 4.13 -2.93 -19.23
C ALA A 303 4.57 -3.43 -17.84
N PHE A 304 5.67 -2.88 -17.30
CA PHE A 304 6.10 -3.14 -15.92
C PHE A 304 5.08 -2.65 -14.89
N VAL A 305 4.47 -1.48 -15.08
CA VAL A 305 3.35 -1.00 -14.24
C VAL A 305 2.19 -1.99 -14.28
N VAL A 306 1.74 -2.43 -15.46
CA VAL A 306 0.63 -3.40 -15.59
C VAL A 306 0.97 -4.70 -14.87
N VAL A 307 2.13 -5.31 -15.12
CA VAL A 307 2.58 -6.56 -14.48
C VAL A 307 2.66 -6.42 -12.95
N HIS A 308 3.20 -5.31 -12.44
CA HIS A 308 3.22 -5.05 -11.00
C HIS A 308 1.78 -5.02 -10.45
N LEU A 309 0.91 -4.21 -11.06
CA LEU A 309 -0.44 -3.97 -10.57
C LEU A 309 -1.35 -5.21 -10.63
N VAL A 310 -1.05 -6.21 -11.49
CA VAL A 310 -1.71 -7.53 -11.39
C VAL A 310 -1.42 -8.18 -10.02
N GLY A 311 -0.15 -8.19 -9.61
CA GLY A 311 0.27 -8.70 -8.31
C GLY A 311 -0.27 -7.87 -7.15
N THR A 312 -0.21 -6.53 -7.25
CA THR A 312 -0.72 -5.62 -6.21
C THR A 312 -2.21 -5.83 -5.95
N TYR A 313 -3.03 -5.97 -7.00
CA TYR A 313 -4.48 -6.20 -6.84
C TYR A 313 -4.76 -7.48 -6.04
N GLN A 314 -4.04 -8.57 -6.31
CA GLN A 314 -4.20 -9.83 -5.59
C GLN A 314 -3.72 -9.73 -4.14
N VAL A 315 -2.54 -9.16 -3.88
CA VAL A 315 -1.99 -8.99 -2.53
C VAL A 315 -2.93 -8.15 -1.64
N MET A 316 -3.56 -7.10 -2.19
CA MET A 316 -4.46 -6.23 -1.44
C MET A 316 -5.89 -6.79 -1.29
N SER A 317 -6.36 -7.62 -2.23
CA SER A 317 -7.72 -8.19 -2.17
C SER A 317 -7.82 -9.47 -1.32
N GLN A 318 -6.77 -10.27 -1.21
CA GLN A 318 -6.79 -11.52 -0.42
C GLN A 318 -7.14 -11.33 1.08
N PRO A 319 -6.71 -10.26 1.78
CA PRO A 319 -7.22 -9.97 3.13
C PRO A 319 -8.74 -9.74 3.19
N VAL A 320 -9.32 -9.10 2.17
CA VAL A 320 -10.78 -8.90 2.07
C VAL A 320 -11.49 -10.23 1.83
N PHE A 321 -10.97 -11.05 0.91
CA PHE A 321 -11.49 -12.41 0.67
C PHE A 321 -11.43 -13.27 1.92
N ALA A 322 -10.27 -13.32 2.60
CA ALA A 322 -10.09 -14.08 3.83
C ALA A 322 -10.99 -13.60 4.98
N TYR A 323 -11.25 -12.30 5.11
CA TYR A 323 -12.16 -11.74 6.11
C TYR A 323 -13.61 -12.20 5.90
N VAL A 324 -14.09 -12.18 4.65
CA VAL A 324 -15.47 -12.55 4.30
C VAL A 324 -15.64 -14.08 4.29
N GLU A 325 -14.72 -14.83 3.69
CA GLU A 325 -14.78 -16.29 3.64
C GLU A 325 -14.76 -16.93 5.04
N ARG A 326 -13.92 -16.42 5.96
CA ARG A 326 -13.91 -16.88 7.36
C ARG A 326 -15.24 -16.60 8.07
N ARG A 327 -15.87 -15.45 7.79
CA ARG A 327 -17.20 -15.12 8.35
C ARG A 327 -18.31 -15.99 7.77
N ALA A 328 -18.30 -16.26 6.46
CA ALA A 328 -19.24 -17.17 5.82
C ALA A 328 -19.09 -18.62 6.35
N ALA A 329 -17.86 -19.08 6.57
CA ALA A 329 -17.58 -20.41 7.13
C ALA A 329 -18.02 -20.54 8.61
N ALA A 330 -17.86 -19.48 9.40
CA ALA A 330 -18.33 -19.45 10.79
C ALA A 330 -19.87 -19.29 10.91
N ALA A 331 -20.50 -18.57 9.98
CA ALA A 331 -21.96 -18.34 9.98
C ALA A 331 -22.76 -19.54 9.43
N TRP A 332 -22.20 -20.29 8.48
CA TRP A 332 -22.87 -21.42 7.83
C TRP A 332 -22.05 -22.72 7.88
N PRO A 333 -21.69 -23.21 9.09
CA PRO A 333 -20.91 -24.43 9.24
C PRO A 333 -21.62 -25.62 8.56
N GLY A 334 -20.89 -26.35 7.73
CA GLY A 334 -21.41 -27.51 6.99
C GLY A 334 -22.13 -27.20 5.67
N SER A 335 -22.48 -25.94 5.37
CA SER A 335 -23.20 -25.58 4.12
C SER A 335 -22.44 -25.98 2.85
N ALA A 336 -23.14 -26.62 1.90
CA ALA A 336 -22.57 -27.03 0.61
C ALA A 336 -22.17 -25.86 -0.31
N LEU A 337 -22.53 -24.63 0.06
CA LEU A 337 -22.13 -23.37 -0.59
C LEU A 337 -20.72 -22.92 -0.13
N VAL A 338 -20.39 -23.10 1.15
CA VAL A 338 -19.10 -22.69 1.73
C VAL A 338 -18.11 -23.86 1.83
N ARG A 339 -18.61 -25.10 1.75
CA ARG A 339 -17.78 -26.31 1.72
C ARG A 339 -16.87 -26.31 0.50
N ASP A 340 -15.58 -26.21 0.78
CA ASP A 340 -14.49 -26.30 -0.18
C ASP A 340 -14.50 -27.65 -0.93
N ARG A 341 -14.34 -27.59 -2.26
CA ARG A 341 -14.29 -28.75 -3.16
C ARG A 341 -12.96 -28.74 -3.90
N HIS A 342 -12.23 -29.85 -3.86
CA HIS A 342 -10.97 -29.98 -4.59
C HIS A 342 -11.22 -30.23 -6.08
N VAL A 343 -10.78 -29.30 -6.93
CA VAL A 343 -10.82 -29.41 -8.38
C VAL A 343 -9.38 -29.55 -8.90
N ARG A 344 -9.17 -30.48 -9.82
CA ARG A 344 -7.89 -30.64 -10.55
C ARG A 344 -8.08 -30.17 -11.99
N VAL A 345 -7.19 -29.29 -12.44
CA VAL A 345 -7.10 -28.85 -13.83
C VAL A 345 -5.78 -29.39 -14.39
N GLY A 346 -5.90 -30.35 -15.31
CA GLY A 346 -4.77 -31.10 -15.84
C GLY A 346 -4.05 -31.95 -14.78
N ARG A 347 -2.79 -32.29 -15.05
CA ARG A 347 -1.95 -33.11 -14.14
C ARG A 347 -1.25 -32.32 -13.02
N ALA A 348 -1.15 -30.99 -13.15
CA ALA A 348 -0.27 -30.17 -12.30
C ALA A 348 -1.00 -29.25 -11.30
N VAL A 349 -2.22 -28.81 -11.60
CA VAL A 349 -2.90 -27.79 -10.79
C VAL A 349 -4.08 -28.41 -10.03
N ALA A 350 -3.98 -28.42 -8.70
CA ALA A 350 -5.08 -28.74 -7.81
C ALA A 350 -5.40 -27.51 -6.96
N PHE A 351 -6.65 -27.04 -7.00
CA PHE A 351 -7.13 -25.92 -6.19
C PHE A 351 -8.41 -26.28 -5.46
N SER A 352 -8.71 -25.51 -4.41
CA SER A 352 -9.92 -25.67 -3.61
C SER A 352 -10.88 -24.53 -3.91
N VAL A 353 -12.12 -24.87 -4.28
CA VAL A 353 -13.19 -23.91 -4.61
C VAL A 353 -14.48 -24.28 -3.90
N SER A 354 -15.07 -23.30 -3.23
CA SER A 354 -16.46 -23.35 -2.77
C SER A 354 -17.31 -22.39 -3.62
N PRO A 355 -18.60 -22.69 -3.88
CA PRO A 355 -19.48 -21.77 -4.60
C PRO A 355 -19.52 -20.35 -4.00
N ALA A 356 -19.45 -20.23 -2.68
CA ALA A 356 -19.36 -18.94 -1.97
C ALA A 356 -18.07 -18.17 -2.33
N ARG A 357 -16.90 -18.84 -2.35
CA ARG A 357 -15.62 -18.23 -2.77
C ARG A 357 -15.71 -17.70 -4.20
N LEU A 358 -16.16 -18.54 -5.13
CA LEU A 358 -16.25 -18.17 -6.55
C LEU A 358 -17.19 -16.98 -6.78
N ALA A 359 -18.40 -17.03 -6.19
CA ALA A 359 -19.40 -15.97 -6.34
C ALA A 359 -18.94 -14.66 -5.67
N TRP A 360 -18.45 -14.70 -4.43
CA TRP A 360 -18.00 -13.50 -3.72
C TRP A 360 -16.78 -12.85 -4.38
N ARG A 361 -15.74 -13.62 -4.71
CA ARG A 361 -14.52 -13.06 -5.32
C ARG A 361 -14.83 -12.44 -6.69
N THR A 362 -15.67 -13.09 -7.50
CA THR A 362 -16.12 -12.53 -8.78
C THR A 362 -16.95 -11.26 -8.59
N ALA A 363 -17.91 -11.25 -7.66
CA ALA A 363 -18.73 -10.07 -7.37
C ALA A 363 -17.90 -8.88 -6.88
N TYR A 364 -16.93 -9.11 -5.98
CA TYR A 364 -15.98 -8.10 -5.52
C TYR A 364 -15.21 -7.48 -6.70
N VAL A 365 -14.64 -8.31 -7.59
CA VAL A 365 -13.91 -7.80 -8.76
C VAL A 365 -14.84 -6.98 -9.64
N CYS A 366 -16.00 -7.53 -10.05
CA CYS A 366 -16.98 -6.82 -10.88
C CYS A 366 -17.39 -5.46 -10.29
N VAL A 367 -17.57 -5.36 -8.96
CA VAL A 367 -17.91 -4.09 -8.30
C VAL A 367 -16.72 -3.12 -8.32
N THR A 368 -15.48 -3.56 -8.03
CA THR A 368 -14.30 -2.67 -8.16
C THR A 368 -14.08 -2.19 -9.60
N THR A 369 -14.30 -3.05 -10.59
CA THR A 369 -14.23 -2.72 -12.02
C THR A 369 -15.31 -1.72 -12.41
N ALA A 370 -16.55 -1.92 -11.98
CA ALA A 370 -17.65 -0.99 -12.27
C ALA A 370 -17.41 0.41 -11.66
N VAL A 371 -16.94 0.48 -10.41
CA VAL A 371 -16.60 1.79 -9.79
C VAL A 371 -15.40 2.44 -10.48
N ALA A 372 -14.38 1.68 -10.88
CA ALA A 372 -13.26 2.20 -11.66
C ALA A 372 -13.69 2.75 -13.04
N MET A 373 -14.67 2.13 -13.70
CA MET A 373 -15.24 2.63 -14.97
C MET A 373 -16.10 3.89 -14.79
N LEU A 374 -16.78 4.04 -13.65
CA LEU A 374 -17.61 5.22 -13.34
C LEU A 374 -16.78 6.43 -12.88
N LEU A 375 -15.61 6.19 -12.26
CA LEU A 375 -14.72 7.20 -11.69
C LEU A 375 -13.26 6.95 -12.10
N PRO A 376 -12.87 7.08 -13.38
CA PRO A 376 -11.52 6.78 -13.87
C PRO A 376 -10.44 7.82 -13.49
N PHE A 377 -10.71 8.68 -12.51
CA PHE A 377 -9.90 9.84 -12.16
C PHE A 377 -8.78 9.46 -11.17
N PHE A 378 -7.62 9.09 -11.71
CA PHE A 378 -6.56 8.45 -10.92
C PHE A 378 -6.08 9.30 -9.72
N GLY A 379 -5.74 10.58 -9.90
CA GLY A 379 -5.29 11.44 -8.81
C GLY A 379 -6.38 11.67 -7.77
N SER A 380 -7.58 12.08 -8.21
CA SER A 380 -8.73 12.35 -7.35
C SER A 380 -9.15 11.12 -6.50
N VAL A 381 -9.12 9.91 -7.09
CA VAL A 381 -9.43 8.66 -6.38
C VAL A 381 -8.31 8.28 -5.39
N VAL A 382 -7.04 8.33 -5.79
CA VAL A 382 -5.91 8.00 -4.90
C VAL A 382 -5.80 9.00 -3.74
N GLY A 383 -6.02 10.28 -4.00
CA GLY A 383 -6.07 11.34 -2.98
C GLY A 383 -7.14 11.07 -1.93
N LEU A 384 -8.36 10.71 -2.36
CA LEU A 384 -9.47 10.41 -1.44
C LEU A 384 -9.20 9.16 -0.60
N ILE A 385 -8.66 8.08 -1.20
CA ILE A 385 -8.29 6.84 -0.49
C ILE A 385 -7.19 7.14 0.54
N GLY A 386 -6.15 7.88 0.14
CA GLY A 386 -5.06 8.28 1.01
C GLY A 386 -5.55 9.11 2.20
N ALA A 387 -6.36 10.15 1.94
CA ALA A 387 -6.92 11.01 2.97
C ALA A 387 -7.85 10.26 3.95
N ALA A 388 -8.73 9.41 3.44
CA ALA A 388 -9.67 8.64 4.25
C ALA A 388 -9.00 7.54 5.10
N SER A 389 -7.84 7.04 4.70
CA SER A 389 -7.12 5.96 5.39
C SER A 389 -5.97 6.44 6.29
N PHE A 390 -5.29 7.55 5.94
CA PHE A 390 -4.07 8.01 6.61
C PHE A 390 -4.30 8.35 8.09
N TRP A 391 -5.20 9.27 8.43
CA TRP A 391 -5.45 9.55 9.85
C TRP A 391 -5.89 8.31 10.64
N PRO A 392 -6.95 7.57 10.27
CA PRO A 392 -7.43 6.50 11.13
C PRO A 392 -6.44 5.33 11.24
N LEU A 393 -5.93 4.82 10.11
CA LEU A 393 -5.11 3.60 10.09
C LEU A 393 -3.63 3.88 10.35
N THR A 394 -3.07 4.97 9.84
CA THR A 394 -1.63 5.25 9.92
C THR A 394 -1.24 6.08 11.16
N VAL A 395 -2.18 6.84 11.75
CA VAL A 395 -1.87 7.74 12.89
C VAL A 395 -2.69 7.44 14.14
N TYR A 396 -4.02 7.46 14.06
CA TYR A 396 -4.92 7.35 15.21
C TYR A 396 -4.79 6.02 15.95
N PHE A 397 -5.05 4.89 15.28
CA PHE A 397 -5.00 3.58 15.92
C PHE A 397 -3.60 3.25 16.50
N PRO A 398 -2.47 3.49 15.81
CA PRO A 398 -1.13 3.26 16.39
C PRO A 398 -0.84 4.12 17.62
N VAL A 399 -1.26 5.40 17.61
CA VAL A 399 -1.10 6.31 18.75
C VAL A 399 -1.94 5.86 19.95
N GLU A 400 -3.20 5.52 19.75
CA GLU A 400 -4.09 5.09 20.83
C GLU A 400 -3.69 3.72 21.40
N MET A 401 -3.29 2.77 20.54
CA MET A 401 -2.72 1.48 20.97
C MET A 401 -1.49 1.70 21.85
N TYR A 402 -0.58 2.59 21.43
CA TYR A 402 0.61 2.93 22.20
C TYR A 402 0.28 3.55 23.56
N ILE A 403 -0.65 4.52 23.60
CA ILE A 403 -1.11 5.18 24.83
C ILE A 403 -1.72 4.16 25.80
N ALA A 404 -2.57 3.25 25.30
CA ALA A 404 -3.23 2.23 26.11
C ALA A 404 -2.23 1.18 26.64
N GLN A 405 -1.37 0.63 25.78
CA GLN A 405 -0.44 -0.44 26.15
C GLN A 405 0.67 0.06 27.10
N HIS A 406 1.27 1.22 26.82
CA HIS A 406 2.28 1.83 27.69
C HIS A 406 1.70 2.67 28.85
N ARG A 407 0.37 2.64 29.03
CA ARG A 407 -0.37 3.35 30.09
C ARG A 407 0.04 4.83 30.23
N VAL A 408 0.21 5.51 29.10
CA VAL A 408 0.75 6.87 29.05
C VAL A 408 -0.21 7.82 29.76
N ALA A 409 0.26 8.42 30.87
CA ALA A 409 -0.57 9.27 31.73
C ALA A 409 -1.22 10.43 30.97
N ARG A 410 -2.55 10.54 31.05
CA ARG A 410 -3.32 11.64 30.44
C ARG A 410 -2.82 12.99 30.98
N GLY A 411 -2.74 13.99 30.10
CA GLY A 411 -2.19 15.31 30.43
C GLY A 411 -0.66 15.38 30.54
N SER A 412 0.07 14.26 30.51
CA SER A 412 1.54 14.30 30.42
C SER A 412 2.00 14.89 29.08
N MET A 413 3.20 15.49 29.03
CA MET A 413 3.77 16.05 27.79
C MET A 413 3.81 15.02 26.65
N ARG A 414 4.12 13.75 26.94
CA ARG A 414 4.10 12.67 25.94
C ARG A 414 2.68 12.43 25.39
N TRP A 415 1.67 12.42 26.26
CA TRP A 415 0.27 12.27 25.85
C TRP A 415 -0.21 13.47 25.02
N LEU A 416 0.14 14.70 25.42
CA LEU A 416 -0.18 15.93 24.70
C LEU A 416 0.45 15.96 23.30
N LEU A 417 1.72 15.58 23.17
CA LEU A 417 2.40 15.50 21.85
C LEU A 417 1.78 14.43 20.94
N LEU A 418 1.44 13.27 21.49
CA LEU A 418 0.78 12.18 20.73
C LEU A 418 -0.62 12.56 20.25
N GLN A 419 -1.43 13.20 21.10
CA GLN A 419 -2.76 13.69 20.72
C GLN A 419 -2.66 14.88 19.75
N GLY A 420 -1.68 15.77 19.93
CA GLY A 420 -1.41 16.88 19.00
C GLY A 420 -1.00 16.39 17.61
N LEU A 421 -0.15 15.37 17.51
CA LEU A 421 0.19 14.70 16.26
C LEU A 421 -1.06 14.11 15.59
N SER A 422 -1.89 13.38 16.34
CA SER A 422 -3.14 12.79 15.85
C SER A 422 -4.11 13.85 15.34
N ALA A 423 -4.33 14.93 16.10
CA ALA A 423 -5.22 16.03 15.72
C ALA A 423 -4.72 16.82 14.49
N GLY A 424 -3.42 17.10 14.41
CA GLY A 424 -2.82 17.72 13.23
C GLY A 424 -2.98 16.86 11.97
N CYS A 425 -2.74 15.55 12.08
CA CYS A 425 -2.95 14.62 10.98
C CYS A 425 -4.43 14.48 10.58
N LEU A 426 -5.37 14.60 11.52
CA LEU A 426 -6.81 14.65 11.23
C LEU A 426 -7.18 15.87 10.38
N VAL A 427 -6.73 17.07 10.79
CA VAL A 427 -7.01 18.32 10.06
C VAL A 427 -6.49 18.24 8.63
N VAL A 428 -5.25 17.77 8.44
CA VAL A 428 -4.65 17.61 7.10
C VAL A 428 -5.37 16.54 6.28
N SER A 429 -5.84 15.46 6.91
CA SER A 429 -6.64 14.42 6.22
C SER A 429 -8.00 14.94 5.77
N VAL A 430 -8.70 15.73 6.60
CA VAL A 430 -9.98 16.35 6.25
C VAL A 430 -9.81 17.35 5.10
N ALA A 431 -8.75 18.16 5.12
CA ALA A 431 -8.43 19.08 4.02
C ALA A 431 -8.11 18.33 2.71
N ALA A 432 -7.29 17.28 2.78
CA ALA A 432 -6.96 16.45 1.61
C ALA A 432 -8.19 15.71 1.05
N ALA A 433 -9.09 15.21 1.91
CA ALA A 433 -10.34 14.59 1.48
C ALA A 433 -11.26 15.61 0.79
N ALA A 434 -11.41 16.81 1.35
CA ALA A 434 -12.21 17.88 0.75
C ALA A 434 -11.67 18.31 -0.63
N GLY A 435 -10.35 18.47 -0.77
CA GLY A 435 -9.71 18.74 -2.06
C GLY A 435 -9.89 17.61 -3.08
N SER A 436 -9.78 16.36 -2.65
CA SER A 436 -9.99 15.19 -3.52
C SER A 436 -11.45 15.06 -3.98
N ILE A 437 -12.41 15.35 -3.10
CA ILE A 437 -13.85 15.39 -3.44
C ILE A 437 -14.14 16.53 -4.42
N ALA A 438 -13.54 17.71 -4.24
CA ALA A 438 -13.66 18.81 -5.19
C ALA A 438 -13.11 18.43 -6.58
N GLY A 439 -11.98 17.72 -6.64
CA GLY A 439 -11.44 17.11 -7.86
C GLY A 439 -12.47 16.20 -8.54
N VAL A 440 -12.94 15.15 -7.85
CA VAL A 440 -13.96 14.23 -8.38
C VAL A 440 -15.21 14.95 -8.89
N VAL A 441 -15.66 16.02 -8.20
CA VAL A 441 -16.84 16.80 -8.60
C VAL A 441 -16.59 17.65 -9.85
N GLU A 442 -15.37 18.14 -10.08
CA GLU A 442 -15.02 18.83 -11.32
C GLU A 442 -14.82 17.84 -12.48
N ASP A 443 -14.08 16.76 -12.23
CA ASP A 443 -13.84 15.66 -13.18
C ASP A 443 -15.17 15.08 -13.72
N LEU A 444 -16.15 14.87 -12.83
CA LEU A 444 -17.49 14.37 -13.18
C LEU A 444 -18.30 15.29 -14.10
N LYS A 445 -18.06 16.61 -14.10
CA LYS A 445 -18.75 17.54 -15.03
C LYS A 445 -18.25 17.37 -16.47
N ALA A 446 -16.99 16.97 -16.64
CA ALA A 446 -16.35 16.78 -17.92
C ALA A 446 -16.50 15.34 -18.47
N HIS A 447 -16.92 14.38 -17.64
CA HIS A 447 -16.86 12.96 -17.96
C HIS A 447 -18.20 12.35 -18.39
N ASN A 448 -18.18 11.59 -19.48
CA ASN A 448 -19.29 10.73 -19.91
C ASN A 448 -18.89 9.24 -19.74
N PRO A 449 -19.32 8.55 -18.67
CA PRO A 449 -18.83 7.21 -18.30
C PRO A 449 -19.21 6.10 -19.29
N PHE A 450 -20.07 6.37 -20.27
CA PHE A 450 -20.48 5.42 -21.30
C PHE A 450 -19.98 5.77 -22.70
N CYS A 451 -19.08 6.76 -22.86
CA CYS A 451 -18.45 7.01 -24.15
C CYS A 451 -17.28 6.05 -24.42
N TRP A 452 -17.47 5.14 -25.36
CA TRP A 452 -16.47 4.15 -25.79
C TRP A 452 -15.54 4.64 -26.92
N SER A 453 -15.85 5.82 -27.50
CA SER A 453 -15.17 6.38 -28.67
C SER A 453 -14.94 7.90 -28.55
N CYS A 454 -14.81 8.39 -27.31
CA CYS A 454 -14.26 9.71 -26.96
C CYS A 454 -12.78 9.51 -26.57
#